data_AF-A0A0M4Q5N6-F1
#
_entry.id   AF-A0A0M4Q5N6-F1
#
_cell.length_a   1.000
_cell.length_b   1.000
_cell.length_c   1.000
_cell.angle_alpha   90.00
_cell.angle_beta   90.00
_cell.angle_gamma   90.00
#
_symmetry.space_group_name_H-M   'P 1'
#
loop_
_entity.id
_entity.type
_entity.pdbx_description
1 polymer ?
#
loop_
_entity_poly.entity_id
_entity_poly.type
_entity_poly.pdbx_seq_one_letter_code
_entity_poly.pdbx_strand_id
1 'polypeptide(L)'
;MAERRVKVGSSVGLHARPANLFVTAAKEQGVTVQIGTADGERGPVDAASILSVMGLGVQSGEEVVLTSSDDEQGEAAVAALAELLEQDLDAS
;
A
#
# COMPACT_ATOMS: atom_id res chain seq x y z
N MET A 1 6.16 1.74 16.24
CA MET A 1 6.22 1.89 14.78
C MET A 1 5.96 0.53 14.17
N ALA A 2 4.90 0.44 13.38
CA ALA A 2 4.52 -0.78 12.66
C ALA A 2 5.10 -0.79 11.25
N GLU A 3 5.53 -1.96 10.76
CA GLU A 3 6.06 -2.15 9.40
C GLU A 3 5.60 -3.48 8.82
N ARG A 4 5.19 -3.47 7.54
CA ARG A 4 4.93 -4.69 6.76
C ARG A 4 5.49 -4.58 5.36
N ARG A 5 6.13 -5.65 4.90
CA ARG A 5 6.56 -5.82 3.51
C ARG A 5 5.59 -6.73 2.79
N VAL A 6 5.25 -6.38 1.56
CA VAL A 6 4.24 -7.11 0.80
C VAL A 6 4.51 -7.04 -0.70
N LYS A 7 4.28 -8.15 -1.41
CA LYS A 7 4.32 -8.18 -2.88
C LYS A 7 2.96 -7.81 -3.45
N VAL A 8 2.95 -6.92 -4.44
CA VAL A 8 1.73 -6.51 -5.13
C VAL A 8 1.22 -7.64 -6.02
N GLY A 9 0.05 -8.18 -5.70
CA GLY A 9 -0.58 -9.30 -6.41
C GLY A 9 -1.37 -8.91 -7.66
N SER A 10 -1.76 -7.63 -7.76
CA SER A 10 -2.45 -7.08 -8.93
C SER A 10 -1.60 -7.22 -10.19
N SER A 11 -2.14 -7.87 -11.22
CA SER A 11 -1.46 -8.12 -12.50
C SER A 11 -1.07 -6.83 -13.24
N VAL A 12 -1.77 -5.73 -12.96
CA VAL A 12 -1.48 -4.40 -13.51
C VAL A 12 -0.72 -3.51 -12.52
N GLY A 13 -0.29 -4.00 -11.36
CA GLY A 13 0.35 -3.19 -10.31
C GLY A 13 -0.60 -2.18 -9.64
N LEU A 14 -0.04 -1.11 -9.04
CA LEU A 14 -0.80 -0.04 -8.36
C LEU A 14 -1.11 1.15 -9.27
N HIS A 15 -1.84 0.89 -10.35
CA HIS A 15 -2.24 1.92 -11.32
C HIS A 15 -3.67 2.44 -11.13
N ALA A 16 -4.68 1.84 -11.79
CA ALA A 16 -6.03 2.40 -11.86
C ALA A 16 -6.93 1.90 -10.71
N ARG A 17 -7.76 0.89 -10.98
CA ARG A 17 -8.67 0.29 -10.00
C ARG A 17 -7.94 -0.24 -8.75
N PRO A 18 -6.83 -1.00 -8.86
CA PRO A 18 -6.09 -1.46 -7.68
C PRO A 18 -5.64 -0.32 -6.76
N ALA A 19 -5.12 0.78 -7.33
CA ALA A 19 -4.70 1.93 -6.52
C ALA A 19 -5.89 2.61 -5.85
N ASN A 20 -7.03 2.76 -6.55
CA ASN A 20 -8.24 3.32 -5.94
C ASN A 20 -8.76 2.46 -4.77
N LEU A 21 -8.81 1.13 -4.92
CA LEU A 21 -9.22 0.22 -3.85
C LEU A 21 -8.27 0.32 -2.65
N PHE A 22 -6.96 0.26 -2.89
CA PHE A 22 -5.94 0.39 -1.85
C PHE A 22 -6.02 1.74 -1.11
N VAL A 23 -6.10 2.85 -1.85
CA VAL A 23 -6.17 4.20 -1.27
C VAL A 23 -7.46 4.41 -0.48
N THR A 24 -8.57 3.81 -0.92
CA THR A 24 -9.84 3.87 -0.19
C THR A 24 -9.72 3.13 1.13
N ALA A 25 -9.18 1.89 1.11
CA ALA A 25 -8.93 1.13 2.32
C ALA A 25 -7.94 1.86 3.27
N ALA A 26 -6.93 2.55 2.73
CA ALA A 26 -5.97 3.31 3.53
C ALA A 26 -6.62 4.49 4.27
N LYS A 27 -7.56 5.19 3.62
CA LYS A 27 -8.34 6.27 4.25
C LYS A 27 -9.22 5.80 5.40
N GLU A 28 -9.57 4.52 5.43
CA GLU A 28 -10.45 3.93 6.45
C GLU A 28 -9.68 3.44 7.70
N GLN A 29 -8.35 3.36 7.67
CA GLN A 29 -7.56 2.78 8.76
C GLN A 29 -7.49 3.61 10.05
N GLY A 30 -8.00 4.85 10.05
CA GLY A 30 -8.00 5.72 11.24
C GLY A 30 -6.62 6.21 11.70
N VAL A 31 -5.54 5.75 11.07
CA VAL A 31 -4.15 6.16 11.27
C VAL A 31 -3.48 6.44 9.92
N THR A 32 -2.40 7.22 9.94
CA THR A 32 -1.61 7.47 8.75
C THR A 32 -0.75 6.24 8.43
N VAL A 33 -0.84 5.76 7.19
CA VAL A 33 0.03 4.72 6.65
C VAL A 33 0.83 5.31 5.49
N GLN A 34 2.13 5.04 5.48
CA GLN A 34 3.04 5.38 4.39
C GLN A 34 3.36 4.14 3.57
N ILE A 35 3.56 4.30 2.27
CA ILE A 35 3.97 3.24 1.33
C ILE A 35 5.19 3.69 0.52
N GLY A 36 6.16 2.80 0.33
CA GLY A 36 7.30 2.98 -0.56
C GLY A 36 7.79 1.64 -1.11
N THR A 37 8.64 1.67 -2.13
CA THR A 37 9.22 0.45 -2.70
C THR A 37 10.27 -0.14 -1.77
N ALA A 38 10.37 -1.47 -1.71
CA ALA A 38 11.26 -2.14 -0.77
C ALA A 38 12.76 -1.94 -1.05
N ASP A 39 13.10 -1.55 -2.28
CA ASP A 39 14.44 -1.09 -2.66
C ASP A 39 14.80 0.30 -2.09
N GLY A 40 13.81 1.04 -1.57
CA GLY A 40 13.97 2.39 -1.05
C GLY A 40 14.14 3.48 -2.11
N GLU A 41 13.95 3.17 -3.39
CA GLU A 41 14.13 4.14 -4.48
C GLU A 41 12.93 5.09 -4.65
N ARG A 42 11.72 4.64 -4.31
CA ARG A 42 10.47 5.39 -4.53
C ARG A 42 9.63 5.43 -3.25
N GLY A 43 9.25 6.64 -2.84
CA GLY A 43 8.56 6.91 -1.58
C GLY A 43 9.52 7.11 -0.40
N PRO A 44 9.05 7.04 0.85
CA PRO A 44 7.65 6.80 1.25
C PRO A 44 6.71 7.95 0.85
N VAL A 45 5.46 7.62 0.57
CA VAL A 45 4.36 8.56 0.34
C VAL A 45 3.12 8.15 1.14
N ASP A 46 2.20 9.09 1.34
CA ASP A 46 0.91 8.83 2.00
C ASP A 46 0.08 7.81 1.20
N ALA A 47 -0.25 6.68 1.81
CA ALA A 47 -1.05 5.62 1.21
C ALA A 47 -2.50 6.07 0.92
N ALA A 48 -2.98 7.14 1.57
CA ALA A 48 -4.27 7.75 1.30
C ALA A 48 -4.27 8.74 0.12
N SER A 49 -3.11 9.01 -0.50
CA SER A 49 -2.98 9.91 -1.64
C SER A 49 -2.93 9.15 -2.97
N ILE A 50 -4.04 9.14 -3.69
CA ILE A 50 -4.14 8.44 -5.00
C ILE A 50 -3.06 8.87 -5.99
N LEU A 51 -2.79 10.17 -6.09
CA LEU A 51 -1.78 10.67 -7.03
C LEU A 51 -0.37 10.25 -6.62
N SER A 52 -0.07 10.23 -5.32
CA SER A 52 1.24 9.82 -4.83
C SER A 52 1.44 8.31 -5.00
N VAL A 53 0.44 7.50 -4.67
CA VAL A 53 0.49 6.04 -4.84
C VAL A 53 0.67 5.66 -6.30
N MET A 54 -0.12 6.22 -7.21
CA MET A 54 0.06 5.98 -8.65
C MET A 54 1.43 6.47 -9.15
N GLY A 55 1.93 7.58 -8.59
CA GLY A 55 3.24 8.14 -8.92
C GLY A 55 4.43 7.26 -8.53
N LEU A 56 4.24 6.29 -7.62
CA LEU A 56 5.28 5.28 -7.32
C LEU A 56 5.51 4.31 -8.49
N GLY A 57 4.54 4.15 -9.40
CA GLY A 57 4.68 3.26 -10.55
C GLY A 57 4.99 1.81 -10.17
N VAL A 58 4.42 1.33 -9.05
CA VAL A 58 4.65 -0.03 -8.53
C VAL A 58 4.07 -1.06 -9.49
N GLN A 59 4.89 -2.02 -9.90
CA GLN A 59 4.54 -3.06 -10.86
C GLN A 59 4.03 -4.33 -10.18
N SER A 60 3.42 -5.22 -10.98
CA SER A 60 3.01 -6.55 -10.52
C SER A 60 4.21 -7.33 -9.97
N GLY A 61 4.03 -7.97 -8.82
CA GLY A 61 5.05 -8.79 -8.15
C GLY A 61 6.16 -7.98 -7.46
N GLU A 62 6.15 -6.65 -7.58
CA GLU A 62 7.08 -5.77 -6.89
C GLU A 62 6.76 -5.72 -5.40
N GLU A 63 7.79 -5.60 -4.56
CA GLU A 63 7.66 -5.52 -3.11
C GLU A 63 7.62 -4.07 -2.63
N VAL A 64 6.67 -3.77 -1.76
CA VAL A 64 6.52 -2.47 -1.10
C VAL A 64 6.58 -2.62 0.41
N VAL A 65 6.92 -1.53 1.10
CA VAL A 65 6.91 -1.43 2.56
C VAL A 65 5.80 -0.47 2.98
N LEU A 66 4.91 -0.95 3.83
CA LEU A 66 3.92 -0.16 4.55
C LEU A 66 4.45 0.16 5.94
N THR A 67 4.33 1.41 6.37
CA THR A 67 4.73 1.82 7.72
C THR A 67 3.69 2.72 8.37
N SER A 68 3.59 2.65 9.69
CA SER A 68 2.82 3.58 10.51
C SER A 68 3.58 3.97 11.76
N SER A 69 3.48 5.23 12.17
CA SER A 69 4.08 5.74 13.41
C SER A 69 3.31 5.31 14.66
N ASP A 70 2.03 4.97 14.51
CA ASP A 70 1.19 4.45 15.59
C ASP A 70 1.56 2.99 15.91
N ASP A 71 1.47 2.60 17.17
CA ASP A 71 1.88 1.26 17.62
C ASP A 71 0.74 0.25 17.41
N GLU A 72 -0.27 0.24 18.29
CA GLU A 72 -1.32 -0.79 18.29
C GLU A 72 -2.28 -0.66 17.10
N GLN A 73 -2.77 0.55 16.81
CA GLN A 73 -3.60 0.79 15.62
C GLN A 73 -2.80 0.69 14.31
N GLY A 74 -1.51 1.05 14.36
CA GLY A 74 -0.63 0.99 13.21
C GLY A 74 -0.41 -0.44 12.72
N GLU A 75 -0.19 -1.40 13.62
CA GLU A 75 -0.02 -2.83 13.27
C GLU A 75 -1.24 -3.39 12.55
N ALA A 76 -2.45 -3.12 13.05
CA ALA A 76 -3.68 -3.57 12.41
C ALA A 76 -3.84 -2.95 11.02
N ALA A 77 -3.53 -1.66 10.88
CA ALA A 77 -3.65 -0.94 9.63
C ALA A 77 -2.68 -1.46 8.55
N VAL A 78 -1.40 -1.61 8.89
CA VAL A 78 -0.41 -2.12 7.91
C VAL A 78 -0.67 -3.57 7.55
N ALA A 79 -1.20 -4.39 8.47
CA ALA A 79 -1.58 -5.77 8.18
C ALA A 79 -2.76 -5.85 7.22
N ALA A 80 -3.86 -5.14 7.48
CA ALA A 80 -5.04 -5.15 6.62
C ALA A 80 -4.74 -4.65 5.20
N LEU A 81 -3.92 -3.60 5.10
CA LEU A 81 -3.50 -3.06 3.81
C LEU A 81 -2.54 -3.98 3.07
N ALA A 82 -1.63 -4.67 3.77
CA ALA A 82 -0.78 -5.68 3.16
C ALA A 82 -1.61 -6.84 2.59
N GLU A 83 -2.53 -7.40 3.38
CA GLU A 83 -3.41 -8.49 2.93
C GLU A 83 -4.23 -8.12 1.69
N LEU A 84 -4.64 -6.85 1.56
CA LEU A 84 -5.30 -6.35 0.37
C LEU A 84 -4.35 -6.29 -0.84
N LEU A 85 -3.12 -5.84 -0.64
CA LEU A 85 -2.12 -5.71 -1.70
C LEU A 85 -1.65 -7.07 -2.26
N GLU A 86 -1.71 -8.15 -1.49
CA GLU A 86 -1.35 -9.50 -1.95
C GLU A 86 -2.37 -10.08 -2.96
N GLN A 87 -3.57 -9.51 -3.03
CA GLN A 87 -4.64 -9.99 -3.90
C GLN A 87 -4.52 -9.43 -5.32
N ASP A 88 -5.09 -10.15 -6.29
CA ASP A 88 -5.30 -9.60 -7.63
C ASP A 88 -6.54 -8.69 -7.64
N LEU A 89 -6.31 -7.42 -7.34
CA LEU A 89 -7.35 -6.40 -7.22
C LEU A 89 -7.97 -5.98 -8.57
N ASP A 90 -7.44 -6.48 -9.69
CA ASP A 90 -7.95 -6.19 -11.03
C ASP A 90 -8.88 -7.28 -11.57
N ALA A 91 -8.75 -8.53 -11.08
CA ALA A 91 -9.41 -9.73 -11.60
C ALA A 91 -10.92 -9.88 -11.29
N SER A 92 -11.62 -8.80 -10.93
CA SER A 92 -13.04 -8.83 -10.50
C SER A 92 -14.03 -8.25 -11.50
#